data_AF-A0A7R8XA50-F1
#
_entry.id   AF-A0A7R8XA50-F1
#
_cell.length_a   1.000
_cell.length_b   1.000
_cell.length_c   1.000
_cell.angle_alpha   90.00
_cell.angle_beta   90.00
_cell.angle_gamma   90.00
#
_symmetry.space_group_name_H-M   'P 1'
#
loop_
_entity.id
_entity.type
_entity.pdbx_description
1 polymer ?
#
loop_
_entity_poly.entity_id
_entity_poly.type
_entity_poly.pdbx_seq_one_letter_code
_entity_poly.pdbx_strand_id
1 'polypeptide(L)'
;MQPTHPIRLALALNFSVFYYEIFHAPDRARQLAKEALDDAKVELDTLKEHSSKDSTLIMQLLRDKITLWTSENQELGDEQPEGRDN
;
A
#
# COMPACT_ATOMS: atom_id res chain seq x y z
N MET A 1 -2.88 18.91 -1.51
CA MET A 1 -2.55 18.20 -0.26
C MET A 1 -1.19 17.55 -0.45
N GLN A 2 -0.22 17.81 0.42
CA GLN A 2 1.12 17.21 0.33
C GLN A 2 1.00 15.66 0.38
N PRO A 3 1.69 14.90 -0.50
CA PRO A 3 1.85 13.45 -0.42
C PRO A 3 2.07 12.90 0.99
N THR A 4 2.84 13.62 1.79
CA THR A 4 3.15 13.25 3.19
C THR A 4 2.07 13.63 4.20
N HIS A 5 0.98 14.27 3.78
CA HIS A 5 -0.06 14.69 4.71
C HIS A 5 -0.76 13.46 5.32
N PRO A 6 -0.87 13.36 6.65
CA PRO A 6 -1.44 12.19 7.34
C PRO A 6 -2.81 11.77 6.80
N ILE A 7 -3.68 12.74 6.50
CA ILE A 7 -5.02 12.48 5.92
C ILE A 7 -4.93 11.82 4.53
N ARG A 8 -3.99 12.25 3.66
CA ARG A 8 -3.83 11.69 2.32
C ARG A 8 -3.27 10.26 2.39
N LEU A 9 -2.28 10.04 3.26
CA LEU A 9 -1.74 8.72 3.54
C LEU A 9 -2.79 7.77 4.13
N ALA A 10 -3.58 8.24 5.09
CA ALA A 10 -4.67 7.46 5.69
C ALA A 10 -5.76 7.10 4.66
N LEU A 11 -6.08 8.02 3.75
CA LEU A 11 -7.01 7.75 2.65
C LEU A 11 -6.45 6.68 1.71
N ALA A 12 -5.18 6.78 1.31
CA ALA A 12 -4.54 5.77 0.48
C ALA A 12 -4.50 4.40 1.15
N LEU A 13 -4.22 4.35 2.46
CA LEU A 13 -4.26 3.13 3.26
C LEU A 13 -5.67 2.51 3.24
N ASN A 14 -6.69 3.28 3.61
CA ASN A 14 -8.08 2.80 3.63
C ASN A 14 -8.54 2.33 2.24
N PHE A 15 -8.15 3.04 1.19
CA PHE A 15 -8.52 2.69 -0.18
C PHE A 15 -7.80 1.43 -0.68
N SER A 16 -6.54 1.22 -0.26
CA SER A 16 -5.80 -0.02 -0.52
C SER A 16 -6.47 -1.21 0.18
N VAL A 17 -6.83 -1.06 1.46
CA VAL A 17 -7.56 -2.09 2.23
C VAL A 17 -8.90 -2.40 1.58
N PHE A 18 -9.64 -1.38 1.12
CA PHE A 18 -10.89 -1.57 0.42
C PHE A 18 -10.74 -2.39 -0.88
N TYR A 19 -9.70 -2.14 -1.67
CA TYR A 19 -9.41 -2.96 -2.85
C TYR A 19 -9.08 -4.42 -2.49
N TYR A 20 -8.40 -4.64 -1.36
CA TYR A 20 -8.03 -5.96 -0.89
C TYR A 20 -9.24 -6.74 -0.33
N GLU A 21 -9.95 -6.15 0.63
CA GLU A 21 -11.00 -6.83 1.41
C GLU A 21 -12.35 -6.88 0.70
N ILE A 22 -12.72 -5.83 -0.06
CA ILE A 22 -14.06 -5.71 -0.67
C ILE A 22 -14.05 -6.10 -2.14
N PHE A 23 -13.03 -5.69 -2.89
CA PHE A 23 -12.92 -5.99 -4.32
C PHE A 23 -12.10 -7.25 -4.63
N HIS A 24 -11.52 -7.90 -3.62
CA HIS A 24 -10.64 -9.06 -3.78
C HIS A 24 -9.58 -8.86 -4.87
N ALA A 25 -9.05 -7.63 -4.97
CA ALA A 25 -8.11 -7.21 -6.01
C ALA A 25 -6.74 -6.91 -5.38
N PRO A 26 -5.97 -7.94 -4.97
CA PRO A 26 -4.75 -7.78 -4.20
C PRO A 26 -3.65 -7.04 -4.97
N ASP A 27 -3.54 -7.25 -6.29
CA ASP A 27 -2.57 -6.53 -7.12
C ASP A 27 -2.82 -5.02 -7.11
N ARG A 28 -4.09 -4.63 -7.20
CA ARG A 28 -4.50 -3.23 -7.22
C ARG A 28 -4.31 -2.57 -5.85
N ALA A 29 -4.62 -3.29 -4.77
CA ALA A 29 -4.35 -2.85 -3.40
C ALA A 29 -2.85 -2.63 -3.17
N ARG A 30 -2.00 -3.58 -3.58
CA ARG A 30 -0.54 -3.47 -3.47
C ARG A 30 0.02 -2.30 -4.28
N GLN A 31 -0.43 -2.13 -5.52
CA GLN A 31 0.02 -1.05 -6.38
C GLN A 31 -0.32 0.31 -5.77
N LEU A 32 -1.54 0.49 -5.27
CA LEU A 32 -1.99 1.74 -4.67
C LEU A 32 -1.23 2.07 -3.37
N ALA A 33 -1.03 1.06 -2.51
CA ALA A 33 -0.26 1.23 -1.29
C ALA A 33 1.21 1.57 -1.59
N LYS A 34 1.81 0.93 -2.61
CA LYS A 34 3.20 1.16 -3.02
C LYS A 34 3.40 2.56 -3.59
N GLU A 35 2.51 3.00 -4.46
CA GLU A 35 2.54 4.36 -5.04
C GLU A 35 2.46 5.43 -3.94
N ALA A 36 1.50 5.28 -3.02
CA ALA A 36 1.36 6.20 -1.90
C ALA A 36 2.59 6.23 -0.98
N LEU A 37 3.23 5.08 -0.77
CA LEU A 37 4.44 4.97 0.04
C LEU A 37 5.65 5.62 -0.64
N ASP A 38 5.84 5.41 -1.94
CA ASP A 38 6.96 5.97 -2.68
C ASP A 38 6.82 7.49 -2.85
N ASP A 39 5.60 7.98 -3.14
CA ASP A 39 5.27 9.42 -3.15
C ASP A 39 5.58 10.08 -1.79
N ALA A 40 5.23 9.41 -0.69
CA ALA A 40 5.49 9.93 0.65
C ALA A 40 6.98 9.92 1.01
N LYS A 41 7.77 8.94 0.55
CA LYS A 41 9.24 8.92 0.76
C LYS A 41 9.93 10.09 0.07
N VAL A 42 9.53 10.41 -1.17
CA VAL A 42 10.13 11.51 -1.95
C VAL A 42 9.98 12.86 -1.24
N GLU A 43 8.84 13.08 -0.58
CA GLU A 43 8.57 14.32 0.13
C GLU A 43 9.04 14.28 1.60
N LEU A 44 9.29 13.11 2.18
CA LEU A 44 9.72 12.96 3.58
C LEU A 44 11.04 13.67 3.85
N ASP A 45 11.96 13.69 2.87
CA ASP A 45 13.24 14.42 2.93
C ASP A 45 13.06 15.94 3.05
N THR A 46 11.86 16.46 2.75
CA THR A 46 11.53 17.90 2.77
C THR A 46 10.72 18.33 3.99
N LEU A 47 10.27 17.40 4.83
CA LEU A 47 9.40 17.68 5.97
C LEU A 47 10.17 18.04 7.25
N LYS A 48 9.65 19.04 7.98
CA LYS A 48 10.13 19.42 9.32
C LYS A 48 9.66 18.42 10.40
N GLU A 49 10.54 18.15 11.37
CA GLU A 49 10.50 17.11 12.43
C GLU A 49 9.13 16.85 13.11
N HIS A 50 8.24 17.84 13.24
CA HIS A 50 6.99 17.69 13.99
C HIS A 50 5.86 17.00 13.20
N SER A 51 5.75 17.19 11.87
CA SER A 51 4.75 16.50 11.03
C SER A 51 5.23 15.15 10.51
N SER A 52 6.47 14.77 10.81
CA SER A 52 7.06 13.50 10.39
C SER A 52 6.49 12.31 11.18
N LYS A 53 6.16 12.45 12.48
CA LYS A 53 5.81 11.31 13.34
C LYS A 53 4.54 10.57 12.89
N ASP A 54 3.44 11.30 12.72
CA ASP A 54 2.16 10.69 12.28
C ASP A 54 2.25 10.14 10.86
N SER A 55 2.92 10.89 9.97
CA SER A 55 3.14 10.50 8.58
C SER A 55 4.01 9.23 8.50
N THR A 56 5.06 9.13 9.30
CA THR A 56 5.95 7.97 9.38
C THR A 56 5.22 6.74 9.91
N LEU A 57 4.35 6.92 10.91
CA LEU A 57 3.52 5.83 11.43
C LEU A 57 2.59 5.27 10.33
N ILE A 58 1.93 6.13 9.56
CA ILE A 58 1.03 5.69 8.48
C ILE A 58 1.83 5.04 7.34
N MET A 59 3.02 5.56 7.01
CA MET A 59 3.93 4.93 6.04
C MET A 59 4.40 3.53 6.48
N GLN A 60 4.65 3.33 7.78
CA GLN A 60 4.95 2.01 8.35
C GLN A 60 3.76 1.07 8.18
N LEU A 61 2.55 1.52 8.53
CA LEU A 61 1.33 0.72 8.34
C LEU A 61 1.12 0.33 6.86
N LEU A 62 1.36 1.23 5.91
CA LEU A 62 1.32 0.91 4.47
C LEU A 62 2.32 -0.18 4.09
N ARG A 63 3.56 -0.11 4.61
CA ARG A 63 4.59 -1.12 4.37
C ARG A 63 4.22 -2.48 4.95
N ASP A 64 3.66 -2.50 6.15
CA ASP A 64 3.20 -3.72 6.81
C ASP A 64 2.08 -4.38 6.02
N LYS A 65 1.11 -3.58 5.51
CA LYS A 65 0.05 -4.08 4.63
C LYS A 65 0.60 -4.70 3.34
N ILE A 66 1.53 -4.02 2.65
CA ILE A 66 2.14 -4.57 1.43
C ILE A 66 2.86 -5.89 1.72
N THR A 67 3.59 -5.98 2.84
CA THR A 67 4.33 -7.18 3.22
C THR A 67 3.38 -8.33 3.51
N LEU A 68 2.33 -8.09 4.30
CA LEU A 68 1.27 -9.05 4.60
C LEU A 68 0.63 -9.58 3.30
N TRP A 69 0.16 -8.69 2.44
CA TRP A 69 -0.50 -9.08 1.18
C TRP A 69 0.43 -9.75 0.18
N THR A 70 1.74 -9.55 0.28
CA THR A 70 2.72 -10.24 -0.56
C THR A 70 2.93 -11.67 -0.05
N SER A 71 3.00 -11.85 1.27
CA SER A 71 3.09 -13.17 1.89
C SER A 71 1.81 -14.00 1.67
N GLU A 72 0.63 -13.42 1.86
CA GLU A 72 -0.66 -14.11 1.64
C GLU A 72 -0.84 -14.52 0.16
N ASN A 73 -0.40 -13.68 -0.79
CA ASN A 73 -0.42 -14.06 -2.22
C ASN A 73 0.61 -15.14 -2.56
N GLN A 74 1.72 -15.24 -1.84
CA GLN A 74 2.69 -16.33 -2.02
C GLN A 74 2.16 -17.64 -1.45
N GLU A 75 1.35 -17.59 -0.39
CA GLU A 75 0.68 -18.77 0.19
C GLU A 75 -0.51 -19.25 -0.67
N LEU A 76 -1.14 -18.36 -1.44
CA LEU A 76 -2.26 -18.65 -2.36
C LEU A 76 -1.82 -18.83 -3.83
N GLY A 77 -0.51 -18.78 -4.13
CA GLY A 77 0.02 -18.43 -5.46
C GLY A 77 0.81 -19.49 -6.21
N ASP A 78 0.61 -20.78 -5.94
CA ASP A 78 1.09 -21.90 -6.79
C ASP A 78 -0.05 -22.57 -7.57
N GLU A 79 -1.14 -21.84 -7.82
CA GLU A 79 -2.18 -22.24 -8.78
C GLU A 79 -2.35 -21.15 -9.85
N GLN A 80 -1.35 -21.08 -10.74
CA GLN A 80 -1.60 -20.60 -12.09
C GLN A 80 -2.66 -21.50 -12.73
N PRO A 81 -3.76 -20.98 -13.30
CA PRO A 81 -4.50 -21.75 -14.29
C PRO A 81 -3.69 -21.71 -15.59
N GLU A 82 -2.67 -22.56 -15.68
CA GLU A 82 -2.14 -22.95 -16.98
C GLU A 82 -3.23 -23.70 -17.76
N GLY A 83 -3.48 -23.27 -18.99
CA GLY A 83 -4.21 -24.09 -19.96
C GLY A 83 -5.63 -23.63 -20.28
N ARG A 84 -5.77 -22.41 -20.79
CA ARG A 84 -6.77 -22.17 -21.85
C ARG A 84 -6.00 -21.78 -23.09
N ASP A 85 -5.64 -22.78 -23.90
CA ASP A 85 -5.51 -22.73 -25.35
C ASP A 85 -4.98 -24.08 -25.86
N ASN A 86 -5.90 -24.95 -26.32
CA ASN A 86 -5.86 -25.64 -27.62
C ASN A 86 -7.00 -26.66 -27.74
#